data_AF-A0A2V5N752-F1
#
_entry.id   AF-A0A2V5N752-F1
#
_cell.length_a   1.000
_cell.length_b   1.000
_cell.length_c   1.000
_cell.angle_alpha   90.00
_cell.angle_beta   90.00
_cell.angle_gamma   90.00
#
_symmetry.space_group_name_H-M   'P 1'
#
loop_
_entity.id
_entity.type
_entity.pdbx_description
1 polymer ?
#
loop_
_entity_poly.entity_id
_entity_poly.type
_entity_poly.pdbx_seq_one_letter_code
_entity_poly.pdbx_strand_id
1 'polypeptide(L)'
;FNDSMNDRTPLTVALSPDGDRTWPWRRNVAQGPYDYAYPMAVQTRDGKIHLIFTSHERTIVNHAVLDEEWIKQGGGVKSWLSK
;
A
#
# COMPACT_ATOMS: atom_id res chain seq x y z
N PHE A 1 -2.13 -5.73 2.35
CA PHE A 1 -1.93 -6.77 3.37
C PHE A 1 -0.55 -6.60 3.99
N ASN A 2 -0.30 -7.16 5.17
CA ASN A 2 1.08 -7.30 5.65
C ASN A 2 1.65 -8.61 5.12
N ASP A 3 2.76 -8.57 4.40
CA ASP A 3 3.43 -9.78 3.87
C ASP A 3 4.32 -10.41 4.97
N SER A 4 3.69 -10.67 6.11
CA SER A 4 4.24 -11.36 7.27
C SER A 4 3.09 -12.00 8.03
N MET A 5 3.33 -13.19 8.57
CA MET A 5 2.34 -13.91 9.37
C MET A 5 2.23 -13.39 10.81
N ASN A 6 3.27 -12.69 11.29
CA ASN A 6 3.39 -12.29 12.70
C ASN A 6 3.53 -10.77 12.86
N ASP A 7 4.01 -10.08 11.83
CA ASP A 7 4.35 -8.68 11.91
C ASP A 7 3.41 -7.82 11.08
N ARG A 8 3.25 -6.57 11.50
CA ARG A 8 2.53 -5.55 10.74
C ARG A 8 3.43 -4.83 9.76
N THR A 9 4.42 -5.52 9.17
CA THR A 9 5.36 -4.96 8.19
C THR A 9 5.89 -6.08 7.30
N PRO A 10 6.15 -5.85 6.00
CA PRO A 10 5.87 -4.62 5.25
C PRO A 10 4.36 -4.44 5.00
N LEU A 11 3.93 -3.26 4.53
CA LEU A 11 2.58 -3.08 3.96
C LEU A 11 2.66 -3.22 2.45
N THR A 12 1.97 -4.23 1.92
CA THR A 12 2.02 -4.63 0.52
C THR A 12 0.67 -4.44 -0.15
N VAL A 13 0.68 -3.84 -1.34
CA VAL A 13 -0.46 -3.82 -2.26
C VAL A 13 -0.29 -4.94 -3.28
N ALA A 14 -1.41 -5.57 -3.65
CA ALA A 14 -1.43 -6.53 -4.74
C ALA A 14 -2.51 -6.12 -5.74
N LEU A 15 -2.35 -6.54 -7.00
CA LEU A 15 -3.33 -6.32 -8.06
C LEU A 15 -3.69 -7.67 -8.71
N SER A 16 -4.99 -7.92 -8.84
CA SER A 16 -5.54 -9.09 -9.50
C SER A 16 -6.13 -8.70 -10.86
N PRO A 17 -5.71 -9.33 -11.98
CA PRO A 17 -6.32 -9.10 -13.30
C PRO A 17 -7.58 -9.94 -13.55
N ASP A 18 -7.89 -10.90 -12.68
CA ASP A 18 -8.79 -12.02 -12.98
C ASP A 18 -9.89 -12.19 -11.92
N GLY A 19 -10.23 -11.10 -11.23
CA GLY A 19 -11.33 -11.07 -10.26
C GLY A 19 -11.03 -11.88 -9.00
N ASP A 20 -9.85 -11.63 -8.41
CA ASP A 20 -9.37 -12.24 -7.15
C ASP A 20 -9.00 -13.73 -7.24
N ARG A 21 -8.69 -14.24 -8.44
CA ARG A 21 -8.20 -15.63 -8.59
C ARG A 21 -6.69 -15.71 -8.45
N THR A 22 -5.98 -14.75 -9.02
CA THR A 22 -4.52 -14.62 -8.93
C THR A 22 -4.10 -13.20 -8.61
N TRP A 23 -2.93 -13.07 -8.00
CA TRP A 23 -2.33 -11.80 -7.58
C TRP A 23 -0.87 -11.74 -8.06
N PRO A 24 -0.65 -11.62 -9.39
CA PRO A 24 0.68 -11.72 -9.99
C PRO A 24 1.55 -10.48 -9.74
N TRP A 25 0.94 -9.32 -9.47
CA TRP A 25 1.67 -8.10 -9.14
C TRP A 25 1.51 -7.77 -7.67
N ARG A 26 2.63 -7.62 -6.97
CA ARG A 26 2.70 -7.29 -5.55
C ARG A 26 3.82 -6.29 -5.32
N ARG A 27 3.59 -5.30 -4.46
CA ARG A 27 4.58 -4.26 -4.19
C ARG A 27 4.44 -3.68 -2.80
N ASN A 28 5.57 -3.49 -2.13
CA ASN A 28 5.60 -2.88 -0.81
C ASN A 28 5.43 -1.37 -0.93
N VAL A 29 4.38 -0.85 -0.30
CA VAL A 29 4.09 0.59 -0.22
C VAL A 29 4.81 1.24 0.97
N ALA A 30 5.03 0.47 2.03
CA ALA A 30 5.74 0.89 3.23
C ALA A 30 6.54 -0.29 3.79
N GLN A 31 7.77 -0.01 4.22
CA GLN A 31 8.73 -0.98 4.77
C GLN A 31 9.52 -0.30 5.89
N GLY A 32 10.13 -1.09 6.77
CA GLY A 32 10.97 -0.56 7.86
C GLY A 32 10.50 -1.01 9.24
N PRO A 33 11.00 -0.34 10.31
CA PRO A 33 10.89 -0.82 11.69
C PRO A 33 9.51 -0.57 12.32
N TYR A 34 8.62 0.16 11.65
CA TYR A 34 7.31 0.51 12.19
C TYR A 34 6.24 -0.52 11.84
N ASP A 35 5.17 -0.56 12.63
CA ASP A 35 3.94 -1.23 12.23
C ASP A 35 3.20 -0.40 11.17
N TYR A 36 2.53 -1.09 10.25
CA TYR A 36 1.71 -0.51 9.22
C TYR A 36 0.38 -1.25 9.21
N ALA A 37 -0.69 -0.55 9.60
CA ALA A 37 -1.95 -1.18 9.98
C ALA A 37 -3.18 -0.47 9.42
N TYR A 38 -4.31 -1.18 9.48
CA TYR A 38 -5.65 -0.70 9.10
C TYR A 38 -5.67 0.04 7.75
N PRO A 39 -5.17 -0.59 6.67
CA PRO A 39 -5.18 0.05 5.37
C PRO A 39 -6.61 0.19 4.83
N MET A 40 -6.88 1.32 4.16
CA MET A 40 -8.06 1.53 3.32
C MET A 40 -7.61 2.08 1.97
N ALA A 41 -8.15 1.53 0.90
CA ALA A 41 -7.86 1.94 -0.47
C ALA A 41 -9.13 2.41 -1.18
N VAL A 42 -9.04 3.51 -1.92
CA VAL A 42 -10.10 4.03 -2.79
C VAL A 42 -9.50 4.41 -4.14
N GLN A 43 -10.10 3.96 -5.23
CA GLN A 43 -9.73 4.40 -6.58
C GLN A 43 -10.59 5.60 -6.99
N THR A 44 -9.94 6.68 -7.43
CA THR A 44 -10.57 7.90 -7.91
C THR A 44 -10.78 7.86 -9.42
N ARG A 45 -11.63 8.76 -9.95
CA ARG A 45 -12.01 8.80 -11.37
C ARG A 45 -10.85 9.04 -12.35
N ASP A 46 -9.74 9.60 -11.87
CA ASP A 46 -8.50 9.82 -12.61
C ASP A 46 -7.58 8.59 -12.65
N GLY A 47 -8.06 7.44 -12.15
CA GLY A 47 -7.31 6.18 -12.14
C GLY A 47 -6.29 6.06 -11.01
N LYS A 48 -6.18 7.07 -10.12
CA LYS A 48 -5.31 6.99 -8.95
C LYS A 48 -5.96 6.18 -7.82
N ILE A 49 -5.11 5.51 -7.06
CA ILE A 49 -5.47 4.73 -5.88
C ILE A 49 -4.91 5.47 -4.68
N HIS A 50 -5.81 5.97 -3.83
CA HIS A 50 -5.49 6.59 -2.56
C HIS A 50 -5.49 5.53 -1.48
N LEU A 51 -4.36 5.35 -0.83
CA LEU A 51 -4.19 4.43 0.28
C LEU A 51 -3.93 5.21 1.56
N ILE A 52 -4.77 5.00 2.57
CA ILE A 52 -4.52 5.49 3.93
C ILE A 52 -4.22 4.30 4.83
N PHE A 53 -3.30 4.47 5.78
CA PHE A 53 -2.93 3.44 6.76
C PHE A 53 -2.28 4.08 7.98
N THR A 54 -2.30 3.40 9.11
CA THR A 54 -1.67 3.89 10.34
C THR A 54 -0.26 3.34 10.52
N SER A 55 0.64 4.07 11.18
CA SER A 55 1.96 3.61 11.62
C SER A 55 2.32 4.11 13.01
N HIS A 56 3.48 3.68 13.55
CA HIS A 56 4.00 4.09 14.85
C HIS A 56 3.00 3.84 15.98
N GLU A 57 2.64 2.57 16.18
CA GLU A 57 1.66 2.13 17.17
C GLU A 57 0.28 2.78 16.95
N ARG A 58 -0.05 3.01 15.67
CA ARG A 58 -1.25 3.70 15.17
C ARG A 58 -1.37 5.19 15.51
N THR A 59 -0.27 5.85 15.88
CA THR A 59 -0.27 7.29 16.20
C THR A 59 -0.14 8.18 14.95
N ILE A 60 0.39 7.65 13.84
CA ILE A 60 0.56 8.39 12.59
C ILE A 60 -0.40 7.85 11.53
N VAL A 61 -1.14 8.74 10.87
CA VAL A 61 -1.91 8.42 9.66
C VAL A 61 -1.08 8.80 8.44
N ASN A 62 -0.85 7.82 7.58
CA ASN A 62 -0.05 7.95 6.37
C ASN A 62 -0.97 7.98 5.15
N HIS A 63 -0.55 8.69 4.11
CA HIS A 63 -1.27 8.74 2.84
C HIS A 63 -0.31 8.49 1.68
N ALA A 64 -0.62 7.48 0.87
CA ALA A 64 0.08 7.18 -0.38
C ALA A 64 -0.89 7.31 -1.56
N VAL A 65 -0.37 7.79 -2.70
CA VAL A 65 -1.09 7.85 -3.97
C VAL A 65 -0.28 7.09 -5.01
N LEU A 66 -0.93 6.12 -5.66
CA LEU A 66 -0.32 5.23 -6.66
C LEU A 66 -1.30 4.95 -7.80
N ASP A 67 -0.87 4.27 -8.86
CA ASP A 67 -1.72 3.73 -9.91
C ASP A 67 -1.35 2.28 -10.22
N GLU A 68 -2.15 1.59 -11.05
CA GLU A 68 -1.89 0.19 -11.39
C GLU A 68 -0.55 -0.02 -12.10
N GLU A 69 -0.12 0.93 -12.92
CA GLU A 69 1.17 0.83 -13.62
C GLU A 69 2.34 0.88 -12.63
N TRP A 70 2.24 1.70 -11.58
CA TRP A 70 3.19 1.65 -10.48
C TRP A 70 3.23 0.28 -9.80
N ILE A 71 2.07 -0.35 -9.56
CA ILE A 71 2.01 -1.71 -8.97
C ILE A 71 2.71 -2.72 -9.90
N LYS A 72 2.39 -2.70 -11.19
CA LYS A 72 2.90 -3.65 -12.20
C LYS A 72 4.40 -3.49 -12.46
N GLN A 73 4.86 -2.26 -12.67
CA GLN A 73 6.18 -2.02 -13.26
C GLN A 73 7.20 -1.49 -12.25
N GLY A 74 6.87 -0.48 -11.46
CA GLY A 74 7.93 0.31 -10.86
C GLY A 74 7.57 1.75 -10.64
N GLY A 75 8.40 2.43 -9.86
CA GLY A 75 8.45 3.89 -9.85
C GLY A 75 8.59 4.47 -8.45
N GLY A 76 8.82 5.78 -8.39
CA GLY A 76 8.78 6.50 -7.13
C GLY A 76 7.37 6.52 -6.56
N VAL A 77 7.18 6.07 -5.32
CA VAL A 77 5.97 6.37 -4.56
C VAL A 77 6.03 7.85 -4.19
N LYS A 78 5.01 8.64 -4.54
CA LYS A 78 4.82 9.94 -3.90
C LYS A 78 4.25 9.68 -2.51
N SER A 79 5.14 9.41 -1.56
CA SER A 79 4.80 9.25 -0.16
C SER A 79 4.71 10.64 0.47
N TRP A 80 3.51 11.02 0.91
CA TRP A 80 3.31 12.20 1.74
C TRP A 80 3.36 11.74 3.19
N LEU A 81 4.54 11.31 3.64
CA LEU A 81 4.80 11.33 5.08
C LEU A 81 4.75 12.80 5.49
N SER A 82 3.80 13.18 6.34
CA SER A 82 4.00 14.42 7.09
C SER A 82 5.32 14.27 7.83
N LYS A 83 6.17 15.28 7.68
CA LYS A 83 7.48 15.39 8.34
C LYS A 83 7.38 15.14 9.84
#